data_AF-A0A919UD96-F1
#
_entry.id   AF-A0A919UD96-F1
#
_cell.length_a   1.000
_cell.length_b   1.000
_cell.length_c   1.000
_cell.angle_alpha   90.00
_cell.angle_beta   90.00
_cell.angle_gamma   90.00
#
_symmetry.space_group_name_H-M   'P 1'
#
loop_
_entity.id
_entity.type
_entity.pdbx_description
1 polymer ?
#
loop_
_entity_poly.entity_id
_entity_poly.type
_entity_poly.pdbx_seq_one_letter_code
_entity_poly.pdbx_strand_id
1 'polypeptide(L)'
;MASSSKEVLEVAGREVTVTNPDKVYFPKSGRTKLDVVRYYVAVAEGALRGAGGRPMALKRYVNGIEGEAFFQKRAPEKRPEWIETAQLRYPSGRTAEEVVLRDAAQLAWVVNLGCLELHTHSVLAEDVDHPDELRIDLDPVPGVPWSQVVEVALVARDVLADHGLVGWPKTSGSRGFHVYARIQPNWTFAEVRRAAEGFAREVARRAPDIATGAWWKEERHGVFVDYNQNAKDHTTASGYSVRPSEEARVSTPLTWDEVPGCDPAAYTMESVQGRPDAWAGIEDSRGDLTALLELAATYKKQAPAKKGTGRRTPSMPLIEIARAATKEEALAGLERWKARHPAVWPLLEPADVLVDSMRGINSLWTRIRLNLVHVPEADRPAQEPLEVDYDPFAKWKEMQARGETPARWRRPTDETAEETTEESAEATTEETAEATTGEPTAEPTESG
;
A
#
# COMPACT_ATOMS: atom_id res chain seq x y z
N MET A 1 -2.51 40.30 -10.69
CA MET A 1 -2.62 39.32 -9.59
C MET A 1 -4.09 39.25 -9.21
N ALA A 2 -4.83 38.26 -9.71
CA ALA A 2 -6.20 38.06 -9.27
C ALA A 2 -6.16 37.64 -7.79
N SER A 3 -6.90 38.34 -6.93
CA SER A 3 -7.11 37.94 -5.54
C SER A 3 -7.56 36.48 -5.52
N SER A 4 -6.84 35.59 -4.83
CA SER A 4 -7.28 34.21 -4.70
C SER A 4 -8.59 34.18 -3.91
N SER A 5 -9.68 33.74 -4.54
CA SER A 5 -10.95 33.54 -3.87
C SER A 5 -10.75 32.60 -2.67
N LYS A 6 -11.44 32.90 -1.58
CA LYS A 6 -11.49 32.09 -0.37
C LYS A 6 -12.94 31.89 0.01
N GLU A 7 -13.27 30.70 0.47
CA GLU A 7 -14.56 30.38 1.07
C GLU A 7 -14.34 29.88 2.49
N VAL A 8 -15.12 30.37 3.45
CA VAL A 8 -15.07 29.92 4.83
C VAL A 8 -16.26 29.00 5.07
N LEU A 9 -16.00 27.78 5.52
CA LEU A 9 -17.01 26.80 5.88
C LEU A 9 -17.05 26.65 7.40
N GLU A 10 -18.24 26.65 7.98
CA GLU A 10 -18.45 26.23 9.36
C GLU A 10 -18.65 24.72 9.41
N VAL A 11 -17.66 23.98 9.91
CA VAL A 11 -17.66 22.52 9.95
C VAL A 11 -17.25 22.06 11.34
N ALA A 12 -18.03 21.18 11.96
CA ALA A 12 -17.76 20.67 13.31
C ALA A 12 -17.42 21.78 14.34
N GLY A 13 -18.16 22.90 14.28
CA GLY A 13 -17.98 24.06 15.17
C GLY A 13 -16.70 24.88 14.92
N ARG A 14 -16.08 24.76 13.75
CA ARG A 14 -14.85 25.46 13.37
C ARG A 14 -14.94 26.09 12.00
N GLU A 15 -14.32 27.27 11.86
CA GLU A 15 -14.08 27.90 10.57
C GLU A 15 -12.94 27.21 9.81
N VAL A 16 -13.27 26.64 8.65
CA VAL A 16 -12.29 26.06 7.72
C VAL A 16 -12.24 26.93 6.46
N THR A 17 -11.11 27.62 6.26
CA THR A 17 -10.90 28.43 5.04
C THR A 17 -10.42 27.57 3.87
N VAL A 18 -11.28 27.41 2.87
CA VAL A 18 -10.98 26.79 1.57
C VAL A 18 -10.36 27.85 0.65
N THR A 19 -9.16 27.57 0.15
CA THR A 19 -8.43 28.49 -0.76
C THR A 19 -8.54 28.03 -2.20
N ASN A 20 -8.66 28.96 -3.16
CA ASN A 20 -8.90 28.63 -4.58
C ASN A 20 -10.09 27.65 -4.75
N PRO A 21 -11.27 27.93 -4.16
CA PRO A 21 -12.42 27.05 -4.19
C PRO A 21 -12.82 26.65 -5.62
N ASP A 22 -12.70 27.58 -6.57
CA ASP A 22 -13.09 27.40 -7.98
C ASP A 22 -12.05 26.61 -8.81
N LYS A 23 -10.93 26.20 -8.22
CA LYS A 23 -9.91 25.42 -8.95
C LYS A 23 -10.51 24.10 -9.40
N VAL A 24 -10.54 23.85 -10.71
CA VAL A 24 -11.00 22.58 -11.29
C VAL A 24 -10.04 21.45 -10.93
N TYR A 25 -10.55 20.41 -10.28
CA TYR A 25 -9.80 19.20 -9.96
C TYR A 25 -10.10 18.06 -10.94
N PHE A 26 -11.31 18.02 -11.49
CA PHE A 26 -11.76 17.01 -12.46
C PHE A 26 -12.26 17.71 -13.73
N PRO A 27 -11.42 17.90 -14.76
CA PRO A 27 -11.78 18.67 -15.95
C PRO A 27 -12.99 18.12 -16.71
N LYS A 28 -13.10 16.80 -16.85
CA LYS A 28 -14.21 16.14 -17.58
C LYS A 28 -15.57 16.40 -16.95
N SER A 29 -15.66 16.35 -15.62
CA SER A 29 -16.91 16.57 -14.87
C SER A 29 -17.09 18.02 -14.39
N GLY A 30 -16.08 18.88 -14.58
CA GLY A 30 -16.07 20.26 -14.09
C GLY A 30 -15.98 20.41 -12.58
N ARG A 31 -15.75 19.33 -11.81
CA ARG A 31 -15.76 19.39 -10.34
C ARG A 31 -14.57 20.19 -9.83
N THR A 32 -14.88 21.13 -8.95
CA THR A 32 -13.94 22.06 -8.33
C THR A 32 -13.40 21.49 -7.02
N LYS A 33 -12.35 22.12 -6.50
CA LYS A 33 -11.82 21.84 -5.16
C LYS A 33 -12.89 21.97 -4.08
N LEU A 34 -13.73 22.99 -4.16
CA LEU A 34 -14.81 23.18 -3.20
C LEU A 34 -15.85 22.06 -3.25
N ASP A 35 -16.17 21.55 -4.44
CA ASP A 35 -17.08 20.40 -4.59
C ASP A 35 -16.53 19.17 -3.87
N VAL A 36 -15.22 18.91 -3.97
CA VAL A 36 -14.57 17.79 -3.28
C VAL A 36 -14.61 17.99 -1.76
N VAL A 37 -14.36 19.21 -1.28
CA VAL A 37 -14.48 19.52 0.16
C VAL A 37 -15.90 19.27 0.65
N ARG A 38 -16.91 19.77 -0.08
CA ARG A 38 -18.33 19.61 0.29
C ARG A 38 -18.77 18.15 0.28
N TYR A 39 -18.33 17.36 -0.71
CA TYR A 39 -18.54 15.92 -0.73
C TYR A 39 -18.03 15.27 0.55
N TYR A 40 -16.78 15.52 0.93
CA TYR A 40 -16.19 14.91 2.13
C TYR A 40 -16.87 15.36 3.43
N VAL A 41 -17.30 16.62 3.52
CA VAL A 41 -18.11 17.10 4.65
C VAL A 41 -19.45 16.35 4.71
N ALA A 42 -20.10 16.11 3.57
CA ALA A 42 -21.38 15.41 3.51
C ALA A 42 -21.27 13.92 3.89
N VAL A 43 -20.15 13.26 3.56
CA VAL A 43 -19.90 11.84 3.92
C VAL A 43 -18.99 11.67 5.13
N ALA A 44 -18.79 12.73 5.94
CA ALA A 44 -17.75 12.77 6.96
C ALA A 44 -17.86 11.62 7.98
N GLU A 45 -19.08 11.25 8.39
CA GLU A 45 -19.29 10.15 9.34
C GLU A 45 -18.73 8.83 8.80
N GLY A 46 -19.14 8.42 7.59
CA GLY A 46 -18.65 7.19 6.97
C GLY A 46 -17.16 7.24 6.58
N ALA A 47 -16.69 8.39 6.09
CA ALA A 47 -15.27 8.58 5.78
C ALA A 47 -14.39 8.45 7.04
N LEU A 48 -14.81 9.03 8.17
CA LEU A 48 -14.10 8.95 9.43
C LEU A 48 -14.23 7.58 10.10
N ARG A 49 -15.27 6.79 9.82
CA ARG A 49 -15.32 5.39 10.28
C ARG A 49 -14.17 4.55 9.72
N GLY A 50 -13.76 4.84 8.48
CA GLY A 50 -12.62 4.19 7.85
C GLY A 50 -11.28 4.87 8.12
N ALA A 51 -11.23 6.21 8.20
CA ALA A 51 -9.98 6.97 8.24
C ALA A 51 -9.67 7.65 9.58
N GLY A 52 -10.67 7.80 10.44
CA GLY A 52 -10.57 8.50 11.72
C GLY A 52 -9.70 7.77 12.73
N GLY A 53 -8.97 8.52 13.54
CA GLY A 53 -8.00 8.04 14.51
C GLY A 53 -6.73 7.45 13.90
N ARG A 54 -6.60 7.40 12.57
CA ARG A 54 -5.47 6.77 11.89
C ARG A 54 -4.48 7.81 11.40
N PRO A 55 -3.17 7.61 11.65
CA PRO A 55 -2.15 8.40 10.98
C PRO A 55 -2.22 8.19 9.46
N MET A 56 -1.98 9.24 8.69
CA MET A 56 -2.10 9.18 7.23
C MET A 56 -0.99 9.88 6.47
N ALA A 57 -0.62 9.29 5.32
CA ALA A 57 0.21 9.93 4.32
C ALA A 57 -0.64 10.86 3.45
N LEU A 58 -0.20 12.12 3.28
CA LEU A 58 -0.90 13.09 2.45
C LEU A 58 -0.47 12.93 0.99
N LYS A 59 -1.33 12.37 0.14
CA LYS A 59 -1.12 12.36 -1.30
C LYS A 59 -1.91 13.50 -1.95
N ARG A 60 -1.20 14.50 -2.47
CA ARG A 60 -1.76 15.83 -2.76
C ARG A 60 -1.81 16.09 -4.26
N TYR A 61 -3.01 16.39 -4.75
CA TYR A 61 -3.35 16.76 -6.12
C TYR A 61 -3.58 18.27 -6.22
N VAL A 62 -2.54 19.05 -5.91
CA VAL A 62 -2.66 20.51 -5.78
C VAL A 62 -3.14 21.22 -7.05
N ASN A 63 -2.95 20.58 -8.21
CA ASN A 63 -3.34 21.05 -9.54
C ASN A 63 -4.36 20.12 -10.23
N GLY A 64 -5.16 19.38 -9.45
CA GLY A 64 -6.14 18.44 -9.99
C GLY A 64 -5.53 17.12 -10.47
N ILE A 65 -6.35 16.26 -11.07
CA ILE A 65 -5.98 14.88 -11.43
C ILE A 65 -5.03 14.78 -12.63
N GLU A 66 -4.98 15.80 -13.48
CA GLU A 66 -4.05 15.87 -14.63
C GLU A 66 -2.66 16.35 -14.22
N GLY A 67 -2.53 16.96 -13.04
CA GLY A 67 -1.24 17.36 -12.47
C GLY A 67 -0.53 16.21 -11.75
N GLU A 68 0.79 16.32 -11.61
CA GLU A 68 1.57 15.39 -10.79
C GLU A 68 1.14 15.47 -9.32
N ALA A 69 0.84 14.31 -8.73
CA ALA A 69 0.60 14.20 -7.31
C ALA A 69 1.91 13.96 -6.56
N PHE A 70 2.02 14.48 -5.34
CA PHE A 70 3.16 14.19 -4.47
C PHE A 70 2.71 13.65 -3.11
N PHE A 71 3.55 12.80 -2.53
CA PHE A 71 3.35 12.25 -1.20
C PHE A 71 4.08 13.09 -0.15
N GLN A 72 3.39 13.39 0.94
CA GLN A 72 3.91 14.09 2.09
C GLN A 72 3.50 13.30 3.34
N LYS A 73 4.43 12.55 3.93
CA LYS A 73 4.18 11.82 5.18
C LYS A 73 4.17 12.76 6.38
N ARG A 74 5.20 13.62 6.48
CA ARG A 74 5.32 14.58 7.58
C ARG A 74 4.23 15.65 7.49
N ALA A 75 3.47 15.82 8.56
CA ALA A 75 2.48 16.86 8.72
C ALA A 75 3.09 18.24 8.39
N PRO A 76 2.35 19.14 7.72
CA PRO A 76 2.80 20.52 7.51
C PRO A 76 3.20 21.20 8.82
N GLU A 77 4.35 21.89 8.82
CA GLU A 77 4.79 22.70 9.98
C GLU A 77 3.77 23.80 10.29
N LYS A 78 3.29 24.49 9.24
CA LYS A 78 2.21 25.47 9.34
C LYS A 78 0.88 24.75 9.18
N ARG A 79 0.20 24.47 10.29
CA ARG A 79 -1.14 23.89 10.36
C ARG A 79 -1.93 24.52 11.51
N PRO A 80 -3.27 24.48 11.47
CA PRO A 80 -4.09 24.85 12.62
C PRO A 80 -3.75 24.01 13.86
N GLU A 81 -3.83 24.61 15.05
CA GLU A 81 -3.50 23.93 16.32
C GLU A 81 -4.39 22.71 16.61
N TRP A 82 -5.61 22.72 16.09
CA TRP A 82 -6.55 21.62 16.21
C TRP A 82 -6.29 20.46 15.23
N ILE A 83 -5.19 20.46 14.47
CA ILE A 83 -4.75 19.30 13.68
C ILE A 83 -3.85 18.41 14.53
N GLU A 84 -4.35 17.23 14.88
CA GLU A 84 -3.59 16.20 15.58
C GLU A 84 -2.56 15.50 14.68
N THR A 85 -1.49 15.04 15.31
CA THR A 85 -0.47 14.20 14.68
C THR A 85 -0.12 13.01 15.54
N ALA A 86 0.41 11.96 14.92
CA ALA A 86 1.00 10.82 15.59
C ALA A 86 2.39 10.55 15.04
N GLN A 87 3.32 10.17 15.91
CA GLN A 87 4.68 9.83 15.49
C GLN A 87 4.76 8.38 15.02
N LEU A 88 5.18 8.17 13.78
CA LEU A 88 5.51 6.85 13.26
C LEU A 88 7.02 6.67 13.17
N ARG A 89 7.47 5.46 13.53
CA ARG A 89 8.82 4.96 13.25
C ARG A 89 8.79 4.01 12.06
N TYR A 90 9.52 4.36 11.00
CA TYR A 90 9.61 3.56 9.78
C TYR A 90 10.63 2.43 9.92
N PRO A 91 10.54 1.39 9.07
CA PRO A 91 11.54 0.31 9.03
C PRO A 91 12.99 0.79 8.84
N SER A 92 13.19 1.97 8.26
CA SER A 92 14.51 2.58 8.09
C SER A 92 15.07 3.22 9.37
N GLY A 93 14.37 3.14 10.51
CA GLY A 93 14.72 3.80 11.78
C GLY A 93 14.32 5.29 11.88
N ARG A 94 13.92 5.92 10.77
CA ARG A 94 13.48 7.33 10.71
C ARG A 94 12.09 7.49 11.33
N THR A 95 11.78 8.70 11.79
CA THR A 95 10.45 9.05 12.30
C THR A 95 9.80 10.21 11.54
N ALA A 96 8.46 10.25 11.54
CA ALA A 96 7.68 11.42 11.14
C ALA A 96 6.39 11.54 11.95
N GLU A 97 6.01 12.80 12.21
CA GLU A 97 4.66 13.15 12.66
C GLU A 97 3.73 13.12 11.45
N GLU A 98 2.76 12.21 11.42
CA GLU A 98 1.74 12.13 10.36
C GLU A 98 0.40 12.69 10.86
N VAL A 99 -0.42 13.23 9.96
CA VAL A 99 -1.73 13.82 10.31
C VAL A 99 -2.70 12.74 10.78
N VAL A 100 -3.50 13.03 11.80
CA VAL A 100 -4.59 12.19 12.29
C VAL A 100 -5.92 12.94 12.16
N LEU A 101 -6.93 12.27 11.60
CA LEU A 101 -8.28 12.84 11.45
C LEU A 101 -9.19 12.33 12.58
N ARG A 102 -10.07 13.18 13.11
CA ARG A 102 -10.99 12.94 14.23
C ARG A 102 -12.38 13.48 13.94
N ASP A 103 -12.46 14.57 13.18
CA ASP A 103 -13.73 15.21 12.86
C ASP A 103 -13.80 15.74 11.41
N ALA A 104 -15.00 16.20 11.04
CA ALA A 104 -15.29 16.71 9.71
C ALA A 104 -14.48 17.97 9.34
N ALA A 105 -14.05 18.77 10.32
CA ALA A 105 -13.25 19.97 10.06
C ALA A 105 -11.82 19.61 9.65
N GLN A 106 -11.22 18.65 10.35
CA GLN A 106 -9.92 18.08 9.99
C GLN A 106 -9.95 17.40 8.62
N LEU A 107 -11.04 16.68 8.32
CA LEU A 107 -11.26 16.10 7.00
C LEU A 107 -11.35 17.17 5.90
N ALA A 108 -12.17 18.21 6.10
CA ALA A 108 -12.26 19.34 5.16
C ALA A 108 -10.90 20.03 4.95
N TRP A 109 -10.10 20.14 6.02
CA TRP A 109 -8.77 20.73 5.95
C TRP A 109 -7.78 19.92 5.10
N VAL A 110 -7.68 18.59 5.28
CA VAL A 110 -6.76 17.79 4.45
C VAL A 110 -7.18 17.77 2.98
N VAL A 111 -8.48 17.79 2.71
CA VAL A 111 -9.02 17.88 1.34
C VAL A 111 -8.70 19.25 0.73
N ASN A 112 -8.78 20.32 1.52
CA ASN A 112 -8.33 21.65 1.13
C ASN A 112 -6.82 21.70 0.81
N LEU A 113 -6.01 20.82 1.37
CA LEU A 113 -4.59 20.66 0.98
C LEU A 113 -4.40 19.92 -0.35
N GLY A 114 -5.47 19.40 -0.95
CA GLY A 114 -5.48 18.63 -2.19
C GLY A 114 -5.47 17.12 -1.98
N CYS A 115 -5.77 16.62 -0.78
CA CYS A 115 -5.87 15.18 -0.56
C CYS A 115 -7.20 14.66 -1.11
N LEU A 116 -7.17 14.09 -2.32
CA LEU A 116 -8.34 13.41 -2.89
C LEU A 116 -8.57 12.04 -2.24
N GLU A 117 -7.50 11.37 -1.84
CA GLU A 117 -7.52 10.02 -1.27
C GLU A 117 -7.09 10.06 0.21
N LEU A 118 -7.77 9.29 1.07
CA LEU A 118 -7.43 9.14 2.49
C LEU A 118 -6.53 7.91 2.69
N HIS A 119 -5.21 8.10 2.56
CA HIS A 119 -4.21 7.02 2.66
C HIS A 119 -3.78 6.79 4.12
N THR A 120 -4.51 5.95 4.84
CA THR A 120 -4.28 5.68 6.26
C THR A 120 -3.43 4.44 6.50
N HIS A 121 -2.66 4.43 7.59
CA HIS A 121 -2.08 3.20 8.14
C HIS A 121 -3.17 2.33 8.77
N SER A 122 -2.90 1.03 8.95
CA SER A 122 -3.82 0.05 9.57
C SER A 122 -3.83 0.08 11.09
N VAL A 123 -3.32 1.17 11.69
CA VAL A 123 -3.17 1.37 13.14
C VAL A 123 -3.91 2.63 13.56
N LEU A 124 -4.24 2.71 14.84
CA LEU A 124 -4.73 3.92 15.49
C LEU A 124 -3.56 4.75 16.02
N ALA A 125 -3.78 6.05 16.23
CA ALA A 125 -2.76 6.98 16.71
C ALA A 125 -2.29 6.63 18.15
N GLU A 126 -3.16 6.00 18.93
CA GLU A 126 -2.91 5.60 20.31
C GLU A 126 -2.00 4.37 20.41
N ASP A 127 -1.96 3.53 19.38
CA ASP A 127 -1.07 2.37 19.28
C ASP A 127 -0.63 2.16 17.82
N VAL A 128 0.56 2.67 17.50
CA VAL A 128 1.11 2.68 16.13
C VAL A 128 1.85 1.39 15.76
N ASP A 129 1.93 0.41 16.65
CA ASP A 129 2.68 -0.83 16.45
C ASP A 129 1.79 -2.07 16.27
N HIS A 130 0.53 -2.00 16.72
CA HIS A 130 -0.44 -3.09 16.59
C HIS A 130 -1.62 -2.72 15.69
N PRO A 131 -1.70 -3.26 14.46
CA PRO A 131 -2.83 -2.99 13.57
C PRO A 131 -4.16 -3.45 14.17
N ASP A 132 -5.21 -2.65 13.94
CA ASP A 132 -6.59 -3.01 14.28
C ASP A 132 -7.43 -3.37 13.04
N GLU A 133 -6.77 -3.44 11.87
CA GLU A 133 -7.36 -3.87 10.60
C GLU A 133 -6.50 -4.94 9.92
N LEU A 134 -7.14 -6.02 9.48
CA LEU A 134 -6.64 -6.86 8.39
C LEU A 134 -7.21 -6.33 7.06
N ARG A 135 -6.33 -6.04 6.11
CA ARG A 135 -6.70 -5.50 4.79
C ARG A 135 -6.47 -6.54 3.70
N ILE A 136 -7.54 -6.96 3.04
CA ILE A 136 -7.48 -7.82 1.87
C ILE A 136 -7.61 -6.92 0.64
N ASP A 137 -6.59 -6.91 -0.21
CA ASP A 137 -6.56 -6.16 -1.46
C ASP A 137 -6.57 -7.14 -2.64
N LEU A 138 -7.60 -7.04 -3.47
CA LEU A 138 -7.83 -7.89 -4.63
C LEU A 138 -7.47 -7.08 -5.88
N ASP A 139 -6.26 -7.31 -6.40
CA ASP A 139 -5.70 -6.59 -7.56
C ASP A 139 -5.75 -7.48 -8.82
N PRO A 140 -6.71 -7.26 -9.73
CA PRO A 140 -6.77 -8.00 -10.98
C PRO A 140 -5.56 -7.72 -11.87
N VAL A 141 -4.94 -8.77 -12.41
CA VAL A 141 -3.97 -8.61 -13.49
C VAL A 141 -4.68 -8.01 -14.73
N PRO A 142 -3.94 -7.33 -15.64
CA PRO A 142 -4.56 -6.79 -16.85
C PRO A 142 -5.34 -7.84 -17.64
N GLY A 143 -6.56 -7.51 -18.07
CA GLY A 143 -7.43 -8.39 -18.85
C GLY A 143 -8.47 -9.18 -18.04
N VAL A 144 -8.35 -9.22 -16.71
CA VAL A 144 -9.33 -9.92 -15.85
C VAL A 144 -10.68 -9.18 -15.85
N PRO A 145 -11.80 -9.88 -16.17
CA PRO A 145 -13.12 -9.28 -16.14
C PRO A 145 -13.59 -9.01 -14.70
N TRP A 146 -14.38 -7.96 -14.53
CA TRP A 146 -14.90 -7.57 -13.20
C TRP A 146 -15.66 -8.68 -12.48
N SER A 147 -16.39 -9.53 -13.21
CA SER A 147 -17.10 -10.69 -12.65
C SER A 147 -16.18 -11.64 -11.89
N GLN A 148 -14.95 -11.86 -12.36
CA GLN A 148 -13.96 -12.68 -11.63
C GLN A 148 -13.49 -11.98 -10.35
N VAL A 149 -13.35 -10.66 -10.34
CA VAL A 149 -13.02 -9.90 -9.12
C VAL A 149 -14.10 -10.06 -8.06
N VAL A 150 -15.37 -9.99 -8.48
CA VAL A 150 -16.54 -10.23 -7.61
C VAL A 150 -16.54 -11.67 -7.09
N GLU A 151 -16.29 -12.67 -7.95
CA GLU A 151 -16.22 -14.07 -7.54
C GLU A 151 -15.12 -14.30 -6.49
N VAL A 152 -13.93 -13.75 -6.70
CA VAL A 152 -12.83 -13.83 -5.72
C VAL A 152 -13.15 -13.07 -4.43
N ALA A 153 -13.88 -11.95 -4.49
CA ALA A 153 -14.33 -11.25 -3.30
C ALA A 153 -15.32 -12.08 -2.46
N LEU A 154 -16.20 -12.86 -3.10
CA LEU A 154 -17.10 -13.79 -2.41
C LEU A 154 -16.33 -14.96 -1.80
N VAL A 155 -15.32 -15.51 -2.48
CA VAL A 155 -14.41 -16.51 -1.88
C VAL A 155 -13.68 -15.93 -0.68
N ALA A 156 -13.18 -14.68 -0.78
CA ALA A 156 -12.52 -13.98 0.31
C ALA A 156 -13.44 -13.80 1.53
N ARG A 157 -14.72 -13.48 1.32
CA ARG A 157 -15.75 -13.44 2.39
C ARG A 157 -15.83 -14.77 3.12
N ASP A 158 -15.96 -15.86 2.37
CA ASP A 158 -16.16 -17.19 2.93
C ASP A 158 -14.91 -17.65 3.70
N VAL A 159 -13.70 -17.35 3.21
CA VAL A 159 -12.46 -17.59 3.96
C VAL A 159 -12.41 -16.78 5.26
N LEU A 160 -12.81 -15.51 5.26
CA LEU A 160 -12.87 -14.72 6.51
C LEU A 160 -13.85 -15.34 7.51
N ALA A 161 -15.05 -15.70 7.05
CA ALA A 161 -16.09 -16.30 7.88
C ALA A 161 -15.65 -17.63 8.51
N ASP A 162 -15.01 -18.51 7.74
CA ASP A 162 -14.48 -19.79 8.22
C ASP A 162 -13.41 -19.63 9.32
N HIS A 163 -12.77 -18.45 9.40
CA HIS A 163 -11.75 -18.13 10.39
C HIS A 163 -12.25 -17.13 11.45
N GLY A 164 -13.57 -16.98 11.59
CA GLY A 164 -14.18 -16.18 12.65
C GLY A 164 -14.04 -14.66 12.46
N LEU A 165 -13.78 -14.19 11.25
CA LEU A 165 -13.67 -12.77 10.92
C LEU A 165 -14.86 -12.30 10.08
N VAL A 166 -15.33 -11.09 10.34
CA VAL A 166 -16.35 -10.43 9.52
C VAL A 166 -15.66 -9.53 8.50
N GLY A 167 -15.90 -9.80 7.22
CA GLY A 167 -15.41 -8.97 6.12
C GLY A 167 -16.33 -7.79 5.82
N TRP A 168 -15.74 -6.65 5.49
CA TRP A 168 -16.40 -5.41 5.13
C TRP A 168 -15.93 -4.98 3.74
N PRO A 169 -16.74 -5.18 2.70
CA PRO A 169 -16.30 -5.02 1.32
C PRO A 169 -16.37 -3.55 0.87
N LYS A 170 -15.47 -3.18 -0.04
CA LYS A 170 -15.55 -1.91 -0.78
C LYS A 170 -14.94 -2.05 -2.16
N THR A 171 -15.49 -1.31 -3.13
CA THR A 171 -14.75 -1.09 -4.38
C THR A 171 -13.48 -0.28 -4.08
N SER A 172 -12.41 -0.50 -4.83
CA SER A 172 -11.26 0.40 -4.73
C SER A 172 -11.58 1.77 -5.32
N GLY A 173 -12.50 1.87 -6.29
CA GLY A 173 -12.70 3.05 -7.14
C GLY A 173 -11.64 3.19 -8.25
N SER A 174 -10.76 2.20 -8.40
CA SER A 174 -9.83 2.05 -9.52
C SER A 174 -10.17 0.80 -10.33
N ARG A 175 -9.38 -0.28 -10.21
CA ARG A 175 -9.61 -1.57 -10.89
C ARG A 175 -9.87 -2.73 -9.93
N GLY A 176 -9.34 -2.66 -8.70
CA GLY A 176 -9.44 -3.73 -7.71
C GLY A 176 -10.59 -3.59 -6.72
N PHE A 177 -10.60 -4.46 -5.73
CA PHE A 177 -11.62 -4.58 -4.69
C PHE A 177 -10.95 -4.81 -3.34
N HIS A 178 -11.43 -4.18 -2.26
CA HIS A 178 -10.86 -4.41 -0.92
C HIS A 178 -11.91 -5.02 0.00
N VAL A 179 -11.45 -5.87 0.92
CA VAL A 179 -12.27 -6.37 2.04
C VAL A 179 -11.49 -6.13 3.32
N TYR A 180 -12.07 -5.39 4.26
CA TYR A 180 -11.44 -5.13 5.56
C TYR A 180 -12.04 -6.05 6.61
N ALA A 181 -11.25 -6.45 7.60
CA ALA A 181 -11.75 -7.07 8.83
C ALA A 181 -11.16 -6.32 10.02
N ARG A 182 -12.02 -5.96 10.99
CA ARG A 182 -11.54 -5.40 12.26
C ARG A 182 -10.96 -6.51 13.12
N ILE A 183 -9.79 -6.26 13.68
CA ILE A 183 -9.08 -7.21 14.54
C ILE A 183 -8.77 -6.60 15.90
N GLN A 184 -8.51 -7.46 16.88
CA GLN A 184 -7.92 -7.02 18.14
C GLN A 184 -6.53 -6.42 17.88
N PRO A 185 -6.21 -5.22 18.42
CA PRO A 185 -4.91 -4.57 18.24
C PRO A 185 -3.87 -5.16 19.21
N ASN A 186 -3.66 -6.46 19.16
CA ASN A 186 -2.69 -7.20 19.97
C ASN A 186 -1.69 -7.99 19.13
N TRP A 187 -1.74 -7.84 17.80
CA TRP A 187 -0.87 -8.50 16.84
C TRP A 187 0.12 -7.52 16.23
N THR A 188 1.36 -7.94 16.01
CA THR A 188 2.35 -7.12 15.31
C THR A 188 2.07 -7.09 13.80
N PHE A 189 2.56 -6.06 13.09
CA PHE A 189 2.51 -6.02 11.62
C PHE A 189 3.04 -7.30 10.94
N ALA A 190 4.08 -7.93 11.51
CA ALA A 190 4.66 -9.15 10.97
C ALA A 190 3.71 -10.36 11.08
N GLU A 191 2.89 -10.39 12.13
CA GLU A 191 1.85 -11.42 12.33
C GLU A 191 0.64 -11.14 11.45
N VAL A 192 0.14 -9.91 11.41
CA VAL A 192 -0.99 -9.53 10.54
C VAL A 192 -0.67 -9.82 9.07
N ARG A 193 0.53 -9.46 8.60
CA ARG A 193 0.98 -9.79 7.23
C ARG A 193 1.07 -11.30 7.00
N ARG A 194 1.47 -12.09 8.00
CA ARG A 194 1.56 -13.55 7.89
C ARG A 194 0.17 -14.19 7.82
N ALA A 195 -0.77 -13.70 8.63
CA ALA A 195 -2.18 -14.08 8.53
C ALA A 195 -2.74 -13.75 7.14
N ALA A 196 -2.44 -12.56 6.61
CA ALA A 196 -2.82 -12.16 5.24
C ALA A 196 -2.19 -13.06 4.16
N GLU A 197 -0.94 -13.50 4.32
CA GLU A 197 -0.31 -14.46 3.39
C GLU A 197 -1.00 -15.83 3.45
N GLY A 198 -1.31 -16.34 4.65
CA GLY A 198 -2.08 -17.56 4.82
C GLY A 198 -3.46 -17.48 4.18
N PHE A 199 -4.15 -16.35 4.39
CA PHE A 199 -5.42 -16.02 3.75
C PHE A 199 -5.32 -16.03 2.21
N ALA A 200 -4.32 -15.34 1.65
CA ALA A 200 -4.11 -15.28 0.20
C ALA A 200 -3.90 -16.67 -0.42
N ARG A 201 -3.15 -17.54 0.27
CA ARG A 201 -2.93 -18.93 -0.17
C ARG A 201 -4.21 -19.76 -0.11
N GLU A 202 -5.06 -19.56 0.90
CA GLU A 202 -6.33 -20.27 1.01
C GLU A 202 -7.34 -19.82 -0.04
N VAL A 203 -7.42 -18.52 -0.34
CA VAL A 203 -8.22 -18.01 -1.47
C VAL A 203 -7.75 -18.62 -2.78
N ALA A 204 -6.44 -18.61 -3.04
CA ALA A 204 -5.87 -19.23 -4.24
C ALA A 204 -6.09 -20.75 -4.30
N ARG A 205 -6.15 -21.44 -3.15
CA ARG A 205 -6.49 -22.88 -3.10
C ARG A 205 -7.96 -23.14 -3.45
N ARG A 206 -8.88 -22.27 -3.03
CA ARG A 206 -10.32 -22.41 -3.31
C ARG A 206 -10.70 -21.97 -4.72
N ALA A 207 -9.97 -21.03 -5.30
CA ALA A 207 -10.22 -20.47 -6.62
C ALA A 207 -8.94 -20.42 -7.48
N PRO A 208 -8.28 -21.56 -7.75
CA PRO A 208 -6.94 -21.60 -8.35
C PRO A 208 -6.88 -21.05 -9.77
N ASP A 209 -7.99 -21.08 -10.51
CA ASP A 209 -8.03 -20.62 -11.91
C ASP A 209 -8.17 -19.10 -12.03
N ILE A 210 -8.67 -18.43 -10.97
CA ILE A 210 -9.04 -17.01 -11.01
C ILE A 210 -8.39 -16.17 -9.91
N ALA A 211 -7.64 -16.78 -8.98
CA ALA A 211 -6.92 -16.08 -7.92
C ALA A 211 -5.51 -16.61 -7.71
N THR A 212 -4.61 -15.73 -7.27
CA THR A 212 -3.22 -16.08 -6.98
C THR A 212 -2.69 -15.37 -5.74
N GLY A 213 -1.87 -16.09 -4.98
CA GLY A 213 -1.03 -15.54 -3.90
C GLY A 213 0.44 -15.40 -4.32
N ALA A 214 0.75 -15.50 -5.61
CA ALA A 214 2.13 -15.52 -6.10
C ALA A 214 2.85 -14.18 -5.86
N TRP A 215 4.04 -14.25 -5.25
CA TRP A 215 4.85 -13.08 -4.96
C TRP A 215 5.28 -12.34 -6.24
N TRP A 216 5.76 -13.10 -7.22
CA TRP A 216 6.38 -12.55 -8.43
C TRP A 216 5.33 -12.19 -9.46
N LYS A 217 5.39 -10.96 -9.99
CA LYS A 217 4.41 -10.49 -10.99
C LYS A 217 4.32 -11.40 -12.21
N GLU A 218 5.44 -11.94 -12.68
CA GLU A 218 5.46 -12.88 -13.80
C GLU A 218 4.72 -14.21 -13.54
N GLU A 219 4.51 -14.59 -12.29
CA GLU A 219 3.79 -15.82 -11.88
C GLU A 219 2.32 -15.54 -11.55
N ARG A 220 1.86 -14.29 -11.67
CA ARG A 220 0.48 -13.91 -11.32
C ARG A 220 -0.46 -14.13 -12.50
N HIS A 221 -1.64 -14.65 -12.19
CA HIS A 221 -2.79 -14.79 -13.06
C HIS A 221 -4.06 -14.41 -12.29
N GLY A 222 -5.15 -14.12 -12.99
CA GLY A 222 -6.42 -13.78 -12.34
C GLY A 222 -6.28 -12.61 -11.35
N VAL A 223 -6.90 -12.75 -10.19
CA VAL A 223 -6.89 -11.75 -9.13
C VAL A 223 -5.78 -12.03 -8.13
N PHE A 224 -4.82 -11.11 -8.02
CA PHE A 224 -3.77 -11.20 -7.01
C PHE A 224 -4.30 -10.74 -5.65
N VAL A 225 -4.18 -11.59 -4.63
CA VAL A 225 -4.51 -11.25 -3.25
C VAL A 225 -3.27 -10.63 -2.60
N ASP A 226 -3.17 -9.30 -2.60
CA ASP A 226 -1.97 -8.57 -2.17
C ASP A 226 -1.86 -8.49 -0.64
N TYR A 227 -1.22 -9.50 -0.06
CA TYR A 227 -0.95 -9.57 1.36
C TYR A 227 0.08 -8.54 1.86
N ASN A 228 0.85 -7.87 0.98
CA ASN A 228 1.82 -6.85 1.43
C ASN A 228 1.20 -5.53 1.86
N GLN A 229 -0.09 -5.30 1.55
CA GLN A 229 -0.80 -4.12 2.06
C GLN A 229 -0.86 -4.08 3.59
N ASN A 230 -0.61 -5.21 4.26
CA ASN A 230 -0.54 -5.34 5.72
C ASN A 230 0.88 -5.16 6.29
N ALA A 231 1.88 -4.82 5.47
CA ALA A 231 3.22 -4.51 5.96
C ALA A 231 3.25 -3.13 6.63
N LYS A 232 4.18 -2.94 7.59
CA LYS A 232 4.41 -1.62 8.19
C LYS A 232 4.80 -0.61 7.09
N ASP A 233 4.33 0.63 7.23
CA ASP A 233 4.52 1.72 6.27
C ASP A 233 3.75 1.58 4.94
N HIS A 234 2.81 0.65 4.84
CA HIS A 234 1.84 0.60 3.75
C HIS A 234 0.56 1.35 4.14
N THR A 235 0.14 2.27 3.27
CA THR A 235 -1.11 3.01 3.41
C THR A 235 -2.04 2.64 2.26
N THR A 236 -3.34 2.63 2.55
CA THR A 236 -4.37 2.23 1.60
C THR A 236 -5.47 3.28 1.58
N ALA A 237 -6.00 3.60 0.39
CA ALA A 237 -7.14 4.50 0.27
C ALA A 237 -8.35 3.94 1.04
N SER A 238 -8.79 4.68 2.05
CA SER A 238 -9.90 4.30 2.93
C SER A 238 -11.26 4.36 2.21
N GLY A 239 -12.32 3.90 2.89
CA GLY A 239 -13.70 4.09 2.44
C GLY A 239 -13.99 5.57 2.17
N TYR A 240 -14.88 5.85 1.22
CA TYR A 240 -15.27 7.17 0.74
C TYR A 240 -14.17 7.99 0.05
N SER A 241 -12.96 7.45 -0.11
CA SER A 241 -11.87 8.14 -0.81
C SER A 241 -12.21 8.43 -2.27
N VAL A 242 -12.16 9.69 -2.69
CA VAL A 242 -12.26 10.08 -4.10
C VAL A 242 -10.98 9.67 -4.83
N ARG A 243 -11.12 8.94 -5.93
CA ARG A 243 -10.01 8.43 -6.73
C ARG A 243 -9.70 9.39 -7.88
N PRO A 244 -8.42 9.51 -8.31
CA PRO A 244 -8.00 10.36 -9.43
C PRO A 244 -8.41 9.76 -10.79
N SER A 245 -9.70 9.55 -10.97
CA SER A 245 -10.34 9.10 -12.21
C SER A 245 -11.10 10.26 -12.84
N GLU A 246 -11.30 10.24 -14.16
CA GLU A 246 -11.95 11.34 -14.86
C GLU A 246 -13.39 11.59 -14.36
N GLU A 247 -14.07 10.53 -13.91
CA GLU A 247 -15.44 10.55 -13.38
C GLU A 247 -15.52 10.85 -11.88
N ALA A 248 -14.40 11.12 -11.21
CA ALA A 248 -14.33 11.27 -9.75
C ALA A 248 -14.95 10.09 -8.98
N ARG A 249 -14.59 8.87 -9.40
CA ARG A 249 -15.01 7.61 -8.75
C ARG A 249 -14.57 7.54 -7.30
N VAL A 250 -15.29 6.75 -6.52
CA VAL A 250 -15.10 6.63 -5.07
C VAL A 250 -14.76 5.19 -4.67
N SER A 251 -13.82 5.05 -3.75
CA SER A 251 -13.58 3.81 -2.98
C SER A 251 -14.78 3.57 -2.06
N THR A 252 -15.77 2.80 -2.52
CA THR A 252 -17.13 2.85 -1.95
C THR A 252 -17.41 1.64 -1.08
N PRO A 253 -17.66 1.82 0.24
CA PRO A 253 -18.18 0.78 1.11
C PRO A 253 -19.48 0.18 0.57
N LEU A 254 -19.56 -1.16 0.59
CA LEU A 254 -20.71 -1.93 0.12
C LEU A 254 -21.19 -2.88 1.22
N THR A 255 -22.46 -3.25 1.14
CA THR A 255 -22.98 -4.43 1.83
C THR A 255 -22.65 -5.69 1.01
N TRP A 256 -22.59 -6.86 1.63
CA TRP A 256 -22.35 -8.11 0.90
C TRP A 256 -23.44 -8.44 -0.13
N ASP A 257 -24.67 -7.98 0.09
CA ASP A 257 -25.78 -8.16 -0.85
C ASP A 257 -25.61 -7.33 -2.13
N GLU A 258 -24.90 -6.20 -2.06
CA GLU A 258 -24.61 -5.36 -3.23
C GLU A 258 -23.46 -5.91 -4.08
N VAL A 259 -22.55 -6.69 -3.50
CA VAL A 259 -21.31 -7.13 -4.16
C VAL A 259 -21.55 -7.88 -5.48
N PRO A 260 -22.48 -8.86 -5.58
CA PRO A 260 -22.71 -9.59 -6.83
C PRO A 260 -23.12 -8.73 -8.02
N GLY A 261 -23.80 -7.60 -7.77
CA GLY A 261 -24.33 -6.71 -8.80
C GLY A 261 -23.62 -5.37 -8.90
N CYS A 262 -22.52 -5.16 -8.17
CA CYS A 262 -21.88 -3.85 -8.11
C CYS A 262 -21.13 -3.52 -9.40
N ASP A 263 -21.26 -2.26 -9.84
CA ASP A 263 -20.44 -1.68 -10.91
C ASP A 263 -19.58 -0.55 -10.33
N PRO A 264 -18.24 -0.70 -10.28
CA PRO A 264 -17.32 0.34 -9.80
C PRO A 264 -17.46 1.68 -10.52
N ALA A 265 -17.89 1.68 -11.79
CA ALA A 265 -18.06 2.90 -12.56
C ALA A 265 -19.26 3.72 -12.09
N ALA A 266 -20.26 3.07 -11.49
CA ALA A 266 -21.47 3.73 -10.98
C ALA A 266 -21.23 4.51 -9.68
N TYR A 267 -20.13 4.27 -8.97
CA TYR A 267 -19.82 4.94 -7.71
C TYR A 267 -18.92 6.16 -7.90
N THR A 268 -19.54 7.33 -7.98
CA THR A 268 -18.90 8.65 -8.09
C THR A 268 -19.19 9.47 -6.86
N MET A 269 -18.52 10.63 -6.70
CA MET A 269 -18.81 11.57 -5.61
C MET A 269 -20.32 11.87 -5.49
N GLU A 270 -20.99 12.04 -6.62
CA GLU A 270 -22.41 12.39 -6.67
C GLU A 270 -23.32 11.24 -6.26
N SER A 271 -23.09 10.03 -6.78
CA SER A 271 -23.94 8.87 -6.46
C SER A 271 -23.70 8.34 -5.04
N VAL A 272 -22.52 8.57 -4.46
CA VAL A 272 -22.19 8.09 -3.11
C VAL A 272 -22.73 8.97 -2.00
N GLN A 273 -22.85 10.29 -2.20
CA GLN A 273 -23.24 11.22 -1.14
C GLN A 273 -24.60 10.91 -0.48
N GLY A 274 -25.54 10.29 -1.22
CA GLY A 274 -26.87 9.95 -0.71
C GLY A 274 -27.03 8.52 -0.18
N ARG A 275 -25.96 7.71 -0.18
CA ARG A 275 -26.04 6.29 0.20
C ARG A 275 -25.90 6.12 1.71
N PRO A 276 -26.63 5.16 2.32
CA PRO A 276 -26.39 4.77 3.71
C PRO A 276 -24.97 4.20 3.87
N ASP A 277 -24.42 4.34 5.07
CA ASP A 277 -23.10 3.77 5.39
C ASP A 277 -23.18 2.25 5.55
N ALA A 278 -22.72 1.54 4.51
CA ALA A 278 -22.68 0.09 4.50
C ALA A 278 -21.72 -0.50 5.55
N TRP A 279 -20.84 0.31 6.14
CA TRP A 279 -19.88 -0.09 7.17
C TRP A 279 -20.28 0.37 8.57
N ALA A 280 -21.51 0.83 8.79
CA ALA A 280 -21.95 1.38 10.08
C ALA A 280 -21.60 0.50 11.30
N GLY A 281 -21.71 -0.83 11.16
CA GLY A 281 -21.40 -1.81 12.22
C GLY A 281 -19.99 -2.38 12.22
N ILE A 282 -19.04 -1.82 11.46
CA ILE A 282 -17.68 -2.37 11.33
C ILE A 282 -16.98 -2.54 12.68
N GLU A 283 -17.15 -1.58 13.58
CA GLU A 283 -16.50 -1.56 14.89
C GLU A 283 -17.03 -2.63 15.85
N ASP A 284 -18.23 -3.18 15.61
CA ASP A 284 -18.88 -4.18 16.45
C ASP A 284 -18.38 -5.62 16.17
N SER A 285 -17.47 -5.77 15.19
CA SER A 285 -17.10 -7.06 14.61
C SER A 285 -15.61 -7.43 14.78
N ARG A 286 -14.96 -6.91 15.83
CA ARG A 286 -13.55 -7.18 16.13
C ARG A 286 -13.30 -8.66 16.37
N GLY A 287 -12.59 -9.30 15.46
CA GLY A 287 -12.17 -10.69 15.57
C GLY A 287 -10.72 -10.87 15.99
N ASP A 288 -10.29 -12.12 16.09
CA ASP A 288 -8.93 -12.50 16.46
C ASP A 288 -8.22 -13.23 15.30
N LEU A 289 -6.90 -13.04 15.16
CA LEU A 289 -6.13 -13.60 14.04
C LEU A 289 -5.60 -15.02 14.27
N THR A 290 -5.82 -15.63 15.44
CA THR A 290 -5.25 -16.94 15.79
C THR A 290 -5.54 -17.99 14.72
N ALA A 291 -6.79 -18.13 14.26
CA ALA A 291 -7.16 -19.12 13.25
C ALA A 291 -6.41 -18.92 11.90
N LEU A 292 -6.26 -17.68 11.44
CA LEU A 292 -5.49 -17.39 10.21
C LEU A 292 -3.99 -17.58 10.40
N LEU A 293 -3.45 -17.33 11.60
CA LEU A 293 -2.05 -17.59 11.91
C LEU A 293 -1.74 -19.08 11.97
N GLU A 294 -2.65 -19.89 12.51
CA GLU A 294 -2.59 -21.35 12.48
C GLU A 294 -2.63 -21.88 11.04
N LEU A 295 -3.57 -21.37 10.23
CA LEU A 295 -3.61 -21.66 8.79
C LEU A 295 -2.27 -21.32 8.12
N ALA A 296 -1.74 -20.12 8.33
CA ALA A 296 -0.47 -19.69 7.75
C ALA A 296 0.71 -20.60 8.16
N ALA A 297 0.71 -21.11 9.39
CA ALA A 297 1.73 -22.04 9.86
C ALA A 297 1.70 -23.39 9.10
N THR A 298 0.54 -23.82 8.60
CA THR A 298 0.43 -25.06 7.81
C THR A 298 1.15 -24.94 6.45
N TYR A 299 1.03 -23.80 5.76
CA TYR A 299 1.72 -23.56 4.50
C TYR A 299 3.24 -23.42 4.67
N LYS A 300 3.72 -22.89 5.80
CA LYS A 300 5.15 -22.81 6.08
C LYS A 300 5.80 -24.20 6.19
N LYS A 301 5.08 -25.17 6.75
CA LYS A 301 5.55 -26.58 6.84
C LYS A 301 5.64 -27.25 5.46
N GLN A 302 4.87 -26.77 4.49
CA GLN A 302 4.85 -27.31 3.12
C GLN A 302 5.96 -26.74 2.22
N ALA A 303 6.71 -25.72 2.67
CA ALA A 303 7.77 -25.10 1.88
C ALA A 303 9.16 -25.25 2.54
N PRO A 304 10.08 -25.99 1.89
CA PRO A 304 11.47 -25.58 1.94
C PRO A 304 12.09 -25.48 0.53
N ALA A 305 12.70 -24.34 0.21
CA ALA A 305 13.71 -24.27 -0.82
C ALA A 305 14.87 -23.37 -0.36
N LYS A 306 16.09 -23.89 -0.56
CA LYS A 306 17.37 -23.37 -0.08
C LYS A 306 17.58 -21.89 -0.42
N LYS A 307 18.07 -21.11 0.55
CA LYS A 307 18.71 -19.81 0.29
C LYS A 307 19.98 -20.05 -0.54
N GLY A 308 19.84 -20.13 -1.86
CA GLY A 308 20.98 -20.06 -2.77
C GLY A 308 21.55 -18.64 -2.75
N THR A 309 22.87 -18.51 -2.66
CA THR A 309 23.60 -17.24 -2.70
C THR A 309 23.71 -16.63 -4.11
N GLY A 310 22.98 -17.18 -5.09
CA GLY A 310 22.99 -16.76 -6.49
C GLY A 310 21.80 -15.89 -6.90
N ARG A 311 21.95 -15.14 -8.01
CA ARG A 311 20.86 -14.39 -8.64
C ARG A 311 19.75 -15.37 -9.07
N ARG A 312 18.51 -15.15 -8.61
CA ARG A 312 17.34 -16.00 -8.95
C ARG A 312 17.22 -16.17 -10.47
N THR A 313 17.06 -17.41 -10.91
CA THR A 313 16.62 -17.71 -12.28
C THR A 313 15.10 -17.61 -12.32
N PRO A 314 14.50 -16.80 -13.22
CA PRO A 314 13.05 -16.75 -13.36
C PRO A 314 12.48 -18.14 -13.70
N SER A 315 11.32 -18.45 -13.15
CA SER A 315 10.53 -19.66 -13.45
C SER A 315 9.80 -19.56 -14.80
N MET A 316 9.59 -18.33 -15.28
CA MET A 316 8.82 -18.02 -16.49
C MET A 316 9.75 -17.63 -17.66
N PRO A 317 9.35 -17.86 -18.92
CA PRO A 317 10.13 -17.52 -20.11
C PRO A 317 10.08 -16.01 -20.37
N LEU A 318 10.87 -15.25 -19.61
CA LEU A 318 10.88 -13.78 -19.66
C LEU A 318 11.93 -13.24 -20.62
N ILE A 319 11.54 -12.23 -21.39
CA ILE A 319 12.45 -11.32 -22.09
C ILE A 319 12.25 -9.89 -21.60
N GLU A 320 13.30 -9.10 -21.61
CA GLU A 320 13.27 -7.68 -21.29
C GLU A 320 13.27 -6.85 -22.57
N ILE A 321 12.35 -5.90 -22.67
CA ILE A 321 12.16 -5.09 -23.89
C ILE A 321 12.77 -3.71 -23.75
N ALA A 322 12.58 -3.07 -22.59
CA ALA A 322 13.01 -1.70 -22.39
C ALA A 322 13.35 -1.41 -20.92
N ARG A 323 14.37 -0.58 -20.72
CA ARG A 323 14.61 0.24 -19.53
C ARG A 323 14.58 1.69 -19.99
N ALA A 324 13.65 2.49 -19.48
CA ALA A 324 13.51 3.87 -19.90
C ALA A 324 13.37 4.81 -18.69
N ALA A 325 13.77 6.07 -18.86
CA ALA A 325 13.62 7.06 -17.81
C ALA A 325 12.14 7.36 -17.53
N THR A 326 11.30 7.28 -18.56
CA THR A 326 9.86 7.54 -18.48
C THR A 326 9.04 6.34 -18.96
N LYS A 327 7.79 6.25 -18.50
CA LYS A 327 6.87 5.20 -18.95
C LYS A 327 6.53 5.31 -20.43
N GLU A 328 6.35 6.54 -20.91
CA GLU A 328 6.04 6.82 -22.32
C GLU A 328 7.14 6.31 -23.26
N GLU A 329 8.40 6.59 -22.92
CA GLU A 329 9.55 6.11 -23.69
C GLU A 329 9.65 4.59 -23.68
N ALA A 330 9.41 3.94 -22.52
CA ALA A 330 9.36 2.48 -22.46
C ALA A 330 8.26 1.90 -23.36
N LEU A 331 7.05 2.48 -23.34
CA LEU A 331 5.93 2.04 -24.16
C LEU A 331 6.18 2.26 -25.65
N ALA A 332 6.83 3.36 -26.04
CA ALA A 332 7.27 3.57 -27.41
C ALA A 332 8.28 2.49 -27.87
N GLY A 333 9.15 2.03 -26.96
CA GLY A 333 10.02 0.88 -27.19
C GLY A 333 9.23 -0.42 -27.42
N LEU A 334 8.20 -0.67 -26.60
CA LEU A 334 7.32 -1.83 -26.78
C LEU A 334 6.61 -1.83 -28.14
N GLU A 335 6.11 -0.68 -28.61
CA GLU A 335 5.47 -0.59 -29.93
C GLU A 335 6.45 -0.88 -31.08
N ARG A 336 7.71 -0.46 -30.96
CA ARG A 336 8.75 -0.85 -31.93
C ARG A 336 9.01 -2.35 -31.94
N TRP A 337 9.13 -2.95 -30.76
CA TRP A 337 9.30 -4.40 -30.63
C TRP A 337 8.13 -5.15 -31.27
N LYS A 338 6.89 -4.73 -30.97
CA LYS A 338 5.66 -5.28 -31.55
C LYS A 338 5.65 -5.22 -33.08
N ALA A 339 6.08 -4.10 -33.67
CA ALA A 339 6.19 -3.96 -35.12
C ALA A 339 7.21 -4.93 -35.75
N ARG A 340 8.28 -5.28 -35.02
CA ARG A 340 9.30 -6.25 -35.46
C ARG A 340 8.89 -7.70 -35.25
N HIS A 341 7.97 -7.97 -34.32
CA HIS A 341 7.53 -9.32 -33.94
C HIS A 341 6.03 -9.56 -34.22
N PRO A 342 5.54 -9.38 -35.46
CA PRO A 342 4.12 -9.46 -35.78
C PRO A 342 3.52 -10.87 -35.64
N ALA A 343 4.34 -11.92 -35.63
CA ALA A 343 3.89 -13.30 -35.42
C ALA A 343 3.75 -13.66 -33.94
N VAL A 344 4.52 -13.02 -33.05
CA VAL A 344 4.55 -13.32 -31.61
C VAL A 344 3.54 -12.47 -30.87
N TRP A 345 3.44 -11.18 -31.20
CA TRP A 345 2.58 -10.24 -30.48
C TRP A 345 1.11 -10.70 -30.34
N PRO A 346 0.44 -11.25 -31.37
CA PRO A 346 -0.94 -11.70 -31.26
C PRO A 346 -1.16 -12.88 -30.30
N LEU A 347 -0.09 -13.57 -29.90
CA LEU A 347 -0.13 -14.69 -28.96
C LEU A 347 -0.01 -14.26 -27.50
N LEU A 348 0.36 -13.00 -27.26
CA LEU A 348 0.50 -12.46 -25.91
C LEU A 348 -0.83 -11.94 -25.38
N GLU A 349 -1.08 -12.21 -24.11
CA GLU A 349 -2.20 -11.63 -23.37
C GLU A 349 -1.80 -10.31 -22.70
N PRO A 350 -2.75 -9.43 -22.33
CA PRO A 350 -2.43 -8.21 -21.61
C PRO A 350 -1.62 -8.43 -20.32
N ALA A 351 -1.84 -9.56 -19.63
CA ALA A 351 -1.12 -9.93 -18.41
C ALA A 351 0.36 -10.29 -18.67
N ASP A 352 0.72 -10.68 -19.89
CA ASP A 352 2.10 -11.01 -20.25
C ASP A 352 3.00 -9.77 -20.38
N VAL A 353 2.39 -8.59 -20.52
CA VAL A 353 3.10 -7.32 -20.65
C VAL A 353 3.38 -6.73 -19.27
N LEU A 354 4.56 -7.00 -18.74
CA LEU A 354 4.98 -6.56 -17.41
C LEU A 354 5.60 -5.16 -17.48
N VAL A 355 4.81 -4.14 -17.14
CA VAL A 355 5.28 -2.76 -17.00
C VAL A 355 5.61 -2.48 -15.53
N ASP A 356 6.90 -2.42 -15.21
CA ASP A 356 7.41 -2.22 -13.86
C ASP A 356 7.92 -0.78 -13.65
N SER A 357 7.38 -0.08 -12.65
CA SER A 357 8.00 1.12 -12.12
C SER A 357 9.06 0.74 -11.09
N MET A 358 10.30 1.08 -11.39
CA MET A 358 11.49 0.73 -10.64
C MET A 358 12.07 1.96 -9.96
N ARG A 359 12.66 1.79 -8.77
CA ARG A 359 13.33 2.86 -8.04
C ARG A 359 14.78 2.97 -8.52
N GLY A 360 15.14 4.13 -9.06
CA GLY A 360 16.52 4.56 -9.27
C GLY A 360 17.05 5.30 -8.04
N ILE A 361 18.19 5.98 -8.19
CA ILE A 361 18.84 6.67 -7.07
C ILE A 361 17.97 7.81 -6.54
N ASN A 362 17.48 8.67 -7.44
CA ASN A 362 16.71 9.87 -7.11
C ASN A 362 15.37 9.98 -7.87
N SER A 363 15.10 9.04 -8.78
CA SER A 363 13.91 9.05 -9.65
C SER A 363 13.39 7.64 -9.85
N LEU A 364 12.13 7.54 -10.29
CA LEU A 364 11.61 6.30 -10.84
C LEU A 364 12.11 6.12 -12.28
N TRP A 365 12.16 4.87 -12.74
CA TRP A 365 12.38 4.51 -14.13
C TRP A 365 11.46 3.35 -14.48
N THR A 366 11.18 3.12 -15.76
CA THR A 366 10.25 2.09 -16.21
C THR A 366 10.99 0.95 -16.89
N ARG A 367 10.66 -0.28 -16.51
CA ARG A 367 11.12 -1.50 -17.19
C ARG A 367 9.93 -2.20 -17.82
N ILE A 368 10.08 -2.66 -19.06
CA ILE A 368 9.11 -3.55 -19.71
C ILE A 368 9.72 -4.92 -19.91
N ARG A 369 9.03 -5.96 -19.45
CA ARG A 369 9.33 -7.36 -19.75
C ARG A 369 8.11 -8.01 -20.39
N LEU A 370 8.34 -9.03 -21.21
CA LEU A 370 7.29 -9.89 -21.75
C LEU A 370 7.42 -11.29 -21.17
N ASN A 371 6.29 -11.85 -20.75
CA ASN A 371 6.16 -13.25 -20.38
C ASN A 371 5.72 -14.06 -21.60
N LEU A 372 6.60 -14.91 -22.12
CA LEU A 372 6.32 -15.69 -23.32
C LEU A 372 5.59 -17.01 -23.01
N VAL A 373 4.85 -17.08 -21.90
CA VAL A 373 4.19 -18.31 -21.44
C VAL A 373 3.16 -18.80 -22.45
N HIS A 374 2.41 -17.88 -23.08
CA HIS A 374 1.43 -18.18 -24.12
C HIS A 374 2.04 -18.37 -25.51
N VAL A 375 3.33 -18.11 -25.69
CA VAL A 375 4.04 -18.33 -26.96
C VAL A 375 4.57 -19.77 -26.98
N PRO A 376 4.27 -20.57 -28.03
CA PRO A 376 4.84 -21.91 -28.18
C PRO A 376 6.36 -21.88 -28.07
N GLU A 377 6.96 -22.85 -27.38
CA GLU A 377 8.39 -22.84 -27.07
C GLU A 377 9.29 -22.69 -28.31
N ALA A 378 8.91 -23.32 -29.42
CA ALA A 378 9.63 -23.23 -30.69
C ALA A 378 9.60 -21.83 -31.33
N ASP A 379 8.60 -21.01 -30.99
CA ASP A 379 8.35 -19.68 -31.56
C ASP A 379 8.78 -18.55 -30.62
N ARG A 380 9.32 -18.88 -29.44
CA ARG A 380 9.75 -17.89 -28.45
C ARG A 380 10.97 -17.12 -28.97
N PRO A 381 10.90 -15.79 -29.14
CA PRO A 381 12.07 -15.00 -29.47
C PRO A 381 13.10 -15.06 -28.33
N ALA A 382 14.38 -15.08 -28.70
CA ALA A 382 15.46 -14.91 -27.74
C ALA A 382 15.51 -13.48 -27.20
N GLN A 383 16.25 -13.26 -26.11
CA GLN A 383 16.54 -11.91 -25.63
C GLN A 383 17.32 -11.11 -26.68
N GLU A 384 16.74 -10.01 -27.14
CA GLU A 384 17.35 -9.05 -28.06
C GLU A 384 17.97 -7.85 -27.30
N PRO A 385 18.75 -6.98 -27.97
CA PRO A 385 19.08 -5.67 -27.41
C PRO A 385 17.82 -4.90 -27.01
N LEU A 386 17.89 -4.16 -25.89
CA LEU A 386 16.75 -3.38 -25.42
C LEU A 386 16.40 -2.28 -26.41
N GLU A 387 15.11 -2.07 -26.63
CA GLU A 387 14.58 -0.98 -27.45
C GLU A 387 14.91 0.40 -26.88
N VAL A 388 15.09 0.45 -25.55
CA VAL A 388 15.59 1.59 -24.78
C VAL A 388 16.46 1.01 -23.67
N ASP A 389 17.70 1.48 -23.53
CA ASP A 389 18.65 1.01 -22.49
C ASP A 389 19.10 2.17 -21.60
N TYR A 390 18.15 2.71 -20.84
CA TYR A 390 18.43 3.70 -19.81
C TYR A 390 19.08 3.03 -18.60
N ASP A 391 20.29 3.48 -18.23
CA ASP A 391 20.96 3.11 -16.98
C ASP A 391 20.67 4.14 -15.87
N PRO A 392 19.75 3.84 -14.92
CA PRO A 392 19.41 4.73 -13.81
C PRO A 392 20.56 4.98 -12.83
N PHE A 393 21.65 4.22 -12.93
CA PHE A 393 22.84 4.34 -12.08
C PHE A 393 24.05 4.92 -12.81
N ALA A 394 23.94 5.29 -14.10
CA ALA A 394 25.06 5.79 -14.90
C ALA A 394 25.80 6.94 -14.22
N LYS A 395 25.07 7.97 -13.77
CA LYS A 395 25.66 9.13 -13.07
C LYS A 395 26.39 8.74 -11.79
N TRP A 396 25.91 7.74 -11.06
CA TRP A 396 26.58 7.27 -9.85
C TRP A 396 27.82 6.46 -10.15
N LYS A 397 27.78 5.59 -11.17
CA LYS A 397 28.97 4.89 -11.66
C LYS A 397 30.05 5.87 -12.11
N GLU A 398 29.66 6.97 -12.78
CA GLU A 398 30.57 8.05 -13.14
C GLU A 398 31.15 8.77 -11.90
N MET A 399 30.32 9.12 -10.91
CA MET A 399 30.78 9.72 -9.66
C MET A 399 31.72 8.80 -8.87
N GLN A 400 31.46 7.49 -8.87
CA GLN A 400 32.36 6.51 -8.28
C GLN A 400 33.69 6.46 -9.02
N ALA A 401 33.67 6.42 -10.36
CA ALA A 401 34.88 6.42 -11.17
C ALA A 401 35.72 7.70 -10.97
N ARG A 402 35.09 8.84 -10.64
CA ARG A 402 35.77 10.11 -10.32
C ARG A 402 36.18 10.28 -8.85
N GLY A 403 35.86 9.32 -7.98
CA GLY A 403 36.14 9.43 -6.53
C GLY A 403 35.26 10.43 -5.77
N GLU A 404 34.21 10.95 -6.41
CA GLU A 404 33.33 12.02 -5.92
C GLU A 404 32.14 11.50 -5.11
N THR A 405 32.16 10.24 -4.65
CA THR A 405 31.06 9.64 -3.89
C THR A 405 30.95 10.32 -2.52
N PRO A 406 29.83 11.00 -2.19
CA PRO A 406 29.68 11.68 -0.90
C PRO A 406 29.77 10.69 0.26
N ALA A 407 30.35 11.11 1.39
CA ALA A 407 30.62 10.24 2.54
C ALA A 407 29.38 9.45 3.01
N ARG A 408 28.19 10.07 3.00
CA ARG A 408 26.90 9.43 3.36
C ARG A 408 26.47 8.25 2.46
N TRP A 409 27.15 8.02 1.34
CA TRP A 409 26.85 6.97 0.35
C TRP A 409 28.02 6.00 0.14
N ARG A 410 29.15 6.17 0.84
CA ARG A 410 30.24 5.20 0.84
C ARG A 410 29.80 4.00 1.70
N ARG A 411 29.97 2.77 1.21
CA ARG A 411 29.88 1.61 2.09
C ARG A 411 31.00 1.74 3.14
N PRO A 412 30.76 1.42 4.42
CA PRO A 412 31.85 1.22 5.36
C PRO A 412 32.85 0.25 4.73
N THR A 413 34.12 0.61 4.70
CA THR A 413 35.18 -0.34 4.34
C THR A 413 35.30 -1.35 5.48
N ASP A 414 35.65 -2.60 5.18
CA ASP A 414 35.75 -3.68 6.18
C ASP A 414 36.66 -3.32 7.37
N GLU A 415 37.62 -2.38 7.21
CA GLU A 415 38.43 -1.84 8.32
C GLU A 415 37.67 -0.98 9.34
N THR A 416 36.52 -0.39 8.98
CA THR A 416 35.66 0.38 9.92
C THR A 416 34.52 -0.47 10.52
N ALA A 417 34.32 -1.69 10.01
CA ALA A 417 33.35 -2.62 10.54
C ALA A 417 33.88 -3.35 11.80
N GLU A 418 35.20 -3.51 11.95
CA GLU A 418 35.79 -4.11 13.15
C GLU A 418 35.73 -3.16 14.37
N GLU A 419 35.97 -1.85 14.20
CA GLU A 419 35.93 -0.88 15.31
C GLU A 419 34.50 -0.66 15.88
N THR A 420 33.45 -0.81 15.07
CA THR A 420 32.06 -0.64 15.55
C THR A 420 31.47 -1.89 16.21
N THR A 421 32.09 -3.06 16.01
CA THR A 421 31.72 -4.30 16.71
C THR A 421 32.36 -4.47 18.08
N GLU A 422 33.49 -3.80 18.37
CA GLU A 422 34.09 -3.84 19.71
C GLU A 422 33.45 -2.84 20.68
N GLU A 423 33.07 -1.63 20.24
CA GLU A 423 32.49 -0.62 21.15
C GLU A 423 31.02 -0.93 21.55
N SER A 424 30.35 -1.84 20.83
CA SER A 424 29.00 -2.33 21.19
C SER A 424 29.00 -3.63 21.99
N ALA A 425 30.16 -4.26 22.20
CA ALA A 425 30.33 -5.44 23.04
C ALA A 425 30.79 -5.10 24.47
N GLU A 426 31.51 -3.99 24.69
CA GLU A 426 31.97 -3.58 26.03
C GLU A 426 30.91 -2.86 26.88
N ALA A 427 29.80 -2.39 26.30
CA ALA A 427 28.72 -1.73 27.05
C ALA A 427 27.70 -2.70 27.71
N THR A 428 27.96 -4.02 27.71
CA THR A 428 27.02 -5.03 28.25
C THR A 428 27.61 -5.97 29.31
N THR A 429 28.79 -5.65 29.86
CA THR A 429 29.44 -6.49 30.89
C THR A 429 29.93 -5.73 32.12
N GLU A 430 29.33 -4.59 32.45
CA GLU A 430 29.65 -3.85 33.68
C GLU A 430 28.38 -3.37 34.41
N GLU A 431 27.44 -4.29 34.69
CA GLU A 431 26.45 -4.09 35.76
C GLU A 431 25.98 -5.41 36.37
N THR A 432 26.90 -6.32 36.68
CA THR A 432 26.62 -7.44 37.60
C THR A 432 27.92 -7.90 38.28
N ALA A 433 28.41 -7.14 39.26
CA ALA A 433 29.24 -7.67 40.37
C ALA A 433 29.66 -6.55 41.33
N GLU A 434 28.82 -6.18 42.29
CA GLU A 434 29.29 -5.72 43.60
C GLU A 434 28.15 -5.75 44.63
N ALA A 435 28.08 -6.83 45.41
CA ALA A 435 27.61 -6.86 46.80
C ALA A 435 27.71 -8.29 47.38
N THR A 436 28.93 -8.74 47.64
CA THR A 436 29.26 -9.73 48.70
C THR A 436 29.85 -8.88 49.82
N THR A 437 29.46 -8.91 51.09
CA THR A 437 29.49 -9.99 52.08
C THR A 437 29.00 -9.40 53.40
N GLY A 438 28.18 -10.12 54.16
CA GLY A 438 27.80 -9.73 55.52
C GLY A 438 27.06 -10.84 56.24
N GLU A 439 27.80 -11.84 56.70
CA GLU A 439 27.39 -12.75 57.79
C GLU A 439 28.23 -12.38 59.05
N PRO A 440 27.92 -12.86 60.27
CA PRO A 440 26.82 -13.75 60.68
C PRO A 440 26.11 -13.35 62.00
N THR A 441 24.98 -13.99 62.32
CA THR A 441 24.73 -14.56 63.67
C THR A 441 23.54 -15.52 63.67
N ALA A 442 23.76 -16.66 64.32
CA ALA A 442 22.82 -17.75 64.55
C ALA A 442 21.91 -17.47 65.77
N GLU A 443 20.67 -17.97 65.75
CA GLU A 443 20.17 -19.06 66.62
C GLU A 443 18.64 -19.31 66.42
N PRO A 444 18.11 -20.49 66.84
CA PRO A 444 16.98 -21.17 66.20
C PRO A 444 15.69 -21.21 67.04
N THR A 445 14.56 -21.59 66.42
CA THR A 445 13.40 -22.27 67.08
C THR A 445 12.54 -22.93 65.99
N GLU A 446 12.47 -24.27 65.99
CA GLU A 446 11.31 -25.10 66.41
C GLU A 446 10.13 -25.08 65.42
N SER A 447 9.35 -26.14 65.18
CA SER A 447 9.42 -27.60 65.26
C SER A 447 8.05 -28.08 64.71
N GLY A 448 7.99 -29.22 64.03
CA GLY A 448 6.73 -29.82 63.56
C GLY A 448 6.86 -30.53 62.23
#